data_AF-A0A811ZZJ2-F1
#
_entry.id   AF-A0A811ZZJ2-F1
#
_cell.length_a   1.000
_cell.length_b   1.000
_cell.length_c   1.000
_cell.angle_alpha   90.00
_cell.angle_beta   90.00
_cell.angle_gamma   90.00
#
_symmetry.space_group_name_H-M   'P 1'
#
loop_
_entity.id
_entity.type
_entity.pdbx_description
1 polymer ?
#
loop_
_entity_poly.entity_id
_entity_poly.type
_entity_poly.pdbx_seq_one_letter_code
_entity_poly.pdbx_strand_id
1 'polypeptide(L)'
;MGLMKISKYHKTIGDDVIFVKGINKEISYERYWDRIYVSTLFTYNWKVTVDTIKFYKKLVREDNSRIFVGGIMATLLREELWEATGVIPIVGLLDTPGALKDENNLIVNDMIPDYDLFKGTDQQYSLVADSYFGYSTRGCIRKCEFCGVPKLEPKYQEYRGLKPYINAIKDEFGEKNNIVLFDNNILASKKFDNIISDLIDLNFEKNAKLSFINKGGQKSYRKRLVDFNQGIDARLMTLKKVRLLSKIAIQPLRIAFDHIKDKVLYEEKVRLAAEHGIQHFSNYILYNFHDTPEHLWERLNINIKLNAELGLSIYSFPMKYIPLKNKNRIFENSPNWNWLYLRGVQRILNVLKGTVMTTEDFFYRAFGENEKEFIKILYMPEQLLMSRGIQQGPQEKDWYTKFNSLTESNRNALLSILCENKNIKSLCNAIEVNRNISIKSILEHYVPNHHSDK
;
A
#
# COMPACT_ATOMS: atom_id res chain seq x y z
N MET A 1 -7.35 11.93 -2.47
CA MET A 1 -8.02 12.78 -1.47
C MET A 1 -7.42 14.18 -1.35
N GLY A 2 -6.11 14.37 -1.14
CA GLY A 2 -5.52 15.73 -1.04
C GLY A 2 -5.91 16.66 -2.20
N LEU A 3 -5.70 16.22 -3.44
CA LEU A 3 -6.11 16.96 -4.64
C LEU A 3 -7.64 17.14 -4.76
N MET A 4 -8.45 16.20 -4.25
CA MET A 4 -9.92 16.35 -4.26
C MET A 4 -10.35 17.48 -3.32
N LYS A 5 -9.69 17.65 -2.16
CA LYS A 5 -9.99 18.75 -1.25
C LYS A 5 -9.50 20.10 -1.79
N ILE A 6 -8.34 20.13 -2.45
CA ILE A 6 -7.85 21.33 -3.16
C ILE A 6 -8.80 21.71 -4.29
N SER A 7 -9.31 20.73 -5.05
CA SER A 7 -10.33 20.99 -6.08
C SER A 7 -11.61 21.57 -5.48
N LYS A 8 -12.10 20.99 -4.37
CA LYS A 8 -13.27 21.51 -3.67
C LYS A 8 -13.06 22.96 -3.23
N TYR A 9 -11.90 23.27 -2.67
CA TYR A 9 -11.52 24.62 -2.29
C TYR A 9 -11.63 25.61 -3.47
N HIS A 10 -10.98 25.28 -4.59
CA HIS A 10 -10.97 26.13 -5.78
C HIS A 10 -12.36 26.33 -6.38
N LYS A 11 -13.14 25.25 -6.52
CA LYS A 11 -14.53 25.34 -6.99
C LYS A 11 -15.42 26.16 -6.05
N THR A 12 -15.16 26.15 -4.74
CA THR A 12 -15.90 26.97 -3.76
C THR A 12 -15.63 28.47 -3.94
N ILE A 13 -14.42 28.86 -4.34
CA ILE A 13 -14.08 30.27 -4.60
C ILE A 13 -14.33 30.69 -6.05
N GLY A 14 -14.87 29.80 -6.90
CA GLY A 14 -15.28 30.10 -8.27
C GLY A 14 -14.26 29.77 -9.35
N ASP A 15 -13.17 29.07 -9.01
CA ASP A 15 -12.13 28.69 -9.97
C ASP A 15 -12.51 27.45 -10.79
N ASP A 16 -12.03 27.40 -12.03
CA ASP A 16 -12.07 26.20 -12.87
C ASP A 16 -10.91 25.25 -12.54
N VAL A 17 -11.20 23.95 -12.44
CA VAL A 17 -10.24 22.94 -11.98
C VAL A 17 -10.16 21.77 -12.94
N ILE A 18 -8.94 21.49 -13.40
CA ILE A 18 -8.64 20.34 -14.28
C ILE A 18 -7.66 19.40 -13.59
N PHE A 19 -7.97 18.11 -13.62
CA PHE A 19 -7.10 17.06 -13.12
C PHE A 19 -6.25 16.44 -14.23
N VAL A 20 -4.97 16.25 -13.96
CA VAL A 20 -4.06 15.47 -14.79
C VAL A 20 -3.27 14.47 -13.95
N LYS A 21 -3.01 13.29 -14.52
CA LYS A 21 -2.14 12.27 -13.94
C LYS A 21 -0.80 12.24 -14.67
N GLY A 22 0.28 12.46 -13.92
CA GLY A 22 1.63 12.48 -14.48
C GLY A 22 1.84 13.69 -15.39
N ILE A 23 2.74 13.56 -16.36
CA ILE A 23 2.98 14.60 -17.37
C ILE A 23 2.00 14.40 -18.53
N ASN A 24 1.18 15.42 -18.80
CA ASN A 24 0.40 15.54 -20.03
C ASN A 24 0.94 16.72 -20.84
N LYS A 25 1.32 16.49 -22.10
CA LYS A 25 1.85 17.54 -22.98
C LYS A 25 0.75 18.38 -23.62
N GLU A 26 -0.41 17.80 -23.91
CA GLU A 26 -1.51 18.46 -24.62
C GLU A 26 -2.03 19.68 -23.84
N ILE A 27 -2.07 19.57 -22.51
CA ILE A 27 -2.54 20.63 -21.62
C ILE A 27 -1.70 21.92 -21.69
N SER A 28 -0.49 21.85 -22.25
CA SER A 28 0.37 23.00 -22.48
C SER A 28 -0.19 23.97 -23.51
N TYR A 29 -1.08 23.50 -24.39
CA TYR A 29 -1.62 24.26 -25.52
C TYR A 29 -3.10 24.63 -25.34
N GLU A 30 -3.77 24.08 -24.34
CA GLU A 30 -5.21 24.27 -24.15
C GLU A 30 -5.57 25.67 -23.65
N ARG A 31 -4.81 26.19 -22.67
CA ARG A 31 -5.13 27.45 -21.99
C ARG A 31 -3.97 27.97 -21.14
N TYR A 32 -4.17 29.17 -20.62
CA TYR A 32 -3.36 29.74 -19.56
C TYR A 32 -3.74 29.14 -18.19
N TRP A 33 -2.75 28.93 -17.32
CA TRP A 33 -2.93 28.28 -16.01
C TRP A 33 -2.58 29.21 -14.86
N ASP A 34 -3.57 29.71 -14.11
CA ASP A 34 -3.34 30.62 -12.98
C ASP A 34 -2.52 29.98 -11.87
N ARG A 35 -2.83 28.75 -11.49
CA ARG A 35 -2.07 27.97 -10.49
C ARG A 35 -1.96 26.51 -10.91
N ILE A 36 -0.86 25.87 -10.50
CA ILE A 36 -0.66 24.43 -10.67
C ILE A 36 -0.35 23.78 -9.32
N TYR A 37 -1.06 22.69 -9.03
CA TYR A 37 -0.87 21.90 -7.81
C TYR A 37 -0.30 20.52 -8.14
N VAL A 38 0.84 20.18 -7.53
CA VAL A 38 1.47 18.86 -7.66
C VAL A 38 1.45 18.16 -6.31
N SER A 39 0.66 17.10 -6.20
CA SER A 39 0.67 16.21 -5.03
C SER A 39 1.73 15.12 -5.19
N THR A 40 2.55 14.96 -4.17
CA THR A 40 3.60 13.95 -4.10
C THR A 40 3.20 12.82 -3.13
N LEU A 41 3.59 11.58 -3.44
CA LEU A 41 3.28 10.40 -2.63
C LEU A 41 4.57 9.79 -2.07
N PHE A 42 5.16 8.83 -2.76
CA PHE A 42 6.31 8.09 -2.24
C PHE A 42 7.64 8.76 -2.58
N THR A 43 8.59 8.75 -1.65
CA THR A 43 9.94 9.29 -1.85
C THR A 43 10.70 8.55 -2.95
N TYR A 44 10.45 7.25 -3.11
CA TYR A 44 11.09 6.46 -4.16
C TYR A 44 10.59 6.75 -5.58
N ASN A 45 9.58 7.63 -5.74
CA ASN A 45 9.15 8.18 -7.02
C ASN A 45 9.86 9.52 -7.33
N TRP A 46 10.95 9.83 -6.63
CA TRP A 46 11.71 11.08 -6.73
C TRP A 46 11.87 11.59 -8.15
N LYS A 47 12.46 10.78 -9.04
CA LYS A 47 12.78 11.20 -10.42
C LYS A 47 11.53 11.66 -11.17
N VAL A 48 10.49 10.81 -11.21
CA VAL A 48 9.27 11.15 -11.95
C VAL A 48 8.56 12.37 -11.36
N THR A 49 8.60 12.54 -10.03
CA THR A 49 8.04 13.72 -9.38
C THR A 49 8.80 15.00 -9.70
N VAL A 50 10.13 14.99 -9.62
CA VAL A 50 10.97 16.15 -9.98
C VAL A 50 10.78 16.52 -11.45
N ASP A 51 10.78 15.53 -12.35
CA ASP A 51 10.57 15.75 -13.78
C ASP A 51 9.18 16.37 -14.05
N THR A 52 8.16 15.92 -13.31
CA THR A 52 6.78 16.44 -13.39
C THR A 52 6.70 17.89 -12.91
N ILE A 53 7.31 18.23 -11.77
CA ILE A 53 7.34 19.60 -11.25
C ILE A 53 8.03 20.53 -12.24
N LYS A 54 9.21 20.15 -12.75
CA LYS A 54 9.95 20.94 -13.75
C LYS A 54 9.17 21.12 -15.05
N PHE A 55 8.42 20.11 -15.47
CA PHE A 55 7.56 20.23 -16.64
C PHE A 55 6.47 21.28 -16.42
N TYR A 56 5.69 21.15 -15.35
CA TYR A 56 4.56 22.06 -15.10
C TYR A 56 4.98 23.47 -14.70
N LYS A 57 6.14 23.63 -14.07
CA LYS A 57 6.73 24.94 -13.75
C LYS A 57 6.88 25.82 -15.00
N LYS A 58 7.18 25.23 -16.16
CA LYS A 58 7.27 25.95 -17.44
C LYS A 58 5.92 26.52 -17.89
N LEU A 59 4.81 25.85 -17.58
CA LEU A 59 3.47 26.30 -17.98
C LEU A 59 3.02 27.54 -17.21
N VAL A 60 3.58 27.78 -16.03
CA VAL A 60 3.41 29.02 -15.26
C VAL A 60 4.57 30.00 -15.50
N ARG A 61 5.28 29.89 -16.62
CA ARG A 61 6.39 30.79 -17.02
C ARG A 61 7.50 30.88 -15.96
N GLU A 62 7.79 29.78 -15.29
CA GLU A 62 8.77 29.70 -14.20
C GLU A 62 8.43 30.56 -12.97
N ASP A 63 7.20 31.07 -12.86
CA ASP A 63 6.73 31.78 -11.68
C ASP A 63 6.44 30.80 -10.53
N ASN A 64 7.39 30.71 -9.61
CA ASN A 64 7.32 29.87 -8.41
C ASN A 64 6.16 30.22 -7.47
N SER A 65 5.57 31.41 -7.57
CA SER A 65 4.43 31.79 -6.74
C SER A 65 3.13 31.08 -7.15
N ARG A 66 3.11 30.52 -8.37
CA ARG A 66 1.93 29.91 -9.01
C ARG A 66 1.99 28.40 -9.12
N ILE A 67 3.05 27.78 -8.63
CA ILE A 67 3.18 26.31 -8.54
C ILE A 67 3.32 25.89 -7.09
N PHE A 68 2.45 24.97 -6.67
CA PHE A 68 2.33 24.51 -5.30
C PHE A 68 2.61 23.01 -5.27
N VAL A 69 3.65 22.62 -4.53
CA VAL A 69 4.06 21.22 -4.42
C VAL A 69 3.86 20.76 -2.99
N GLY A 70 3.07 19.71 -2.76
CA GLY A 70 2.77 19.22 -1.42
C GLY A 70 2.65 17.70 -1.35
N GLY A 71 2.30 17.17 -0.19
CA GLY A 71 2.11 15.73 0.04
C GLY A 71 3.27 15.05 0.77
N ILE A 72 3.29 13.71 0.72
CA ILE A 72 4.11 12.89 1.61
C ILE A 72 5.61 13.10 1.32
N MET A 73 6.06 12.93 0.07
CA MET A 73 7.46 13.13 -0.30
C MET A 73 7.91 14.58 -0.08
N ALA A 74 7.07 15.55 -0.47
CA ALA A 74 7.33 16.98 -0.26
C ALA A 74 7.57 17.32 1.23
N THR A 75 6.86 16.65 2.13
CA THR A 75 7.07 16.81 3.58
C THR A 75 8.35 16.12 4.06
N LEU A 76 8.65 14.92 3.57
CA LEU A 76 9.79 14.12 4.03
C LEU A 76 11.14 14.57 3.48
N LEU A 77 11.17 15.16 2.29
CA LEU A 77 12.36 15.56 1.53
C LEU A 77 12.27 17.05 1.10
N ARG A 78 11.84 17.91 2.04
CA ARG A 78 11.57 19.33 1.77
C ARG A 78 12.75 20.03 1.11
N GLU A 79 13.91 19.99 1.75
CA GLU A 79 15.09 20.73 1.32
C GLU A 79 15.61 20.19 -0.01
N GLU A 80 15.73 18.87 -0.14
CA GLU A 80 16.19 18.27 -1.39
C GLU A 80 15.26 18.58 -2.55
N LEU A 81 13.94 18.68 -2.30
CA LEU A 81 12.94 18.93 -3.36
C LEU A 81 12.98 20.38 -3.80
N TRP A 82 13.18 21.30 -2.85
CA TRP A 82 13.43 22.71 -3.13
C TRP A 82 14.70 22.87 -3.97
N GLU A 83 15.83 22.30 -3.54
CA GLU A 83 17.10 22.35 -4.29
C GLU A 83 16.94 21.82 -5.73
N ALA A 84 16.19 20.72 -5.90
CA ALA A 84 16.03 20.08 -7.20
C ALA A 84 15.10 20.84 -8.16
N THR A 85 14.17 21.65 -7.67
CA THR A 85 13.07 22.23 -8.47
C THR A 85 12.97 23.76 -8.42
N GLY A 86 13.54 24.37 -7.38
CA GLY A 86 13.37 25.78 -7.03
C GLY A 86 12.02 26.10 -6.40
N VAL A 87 11.10 25.13 -6.26
CA VAL A 87 9.76 25.35 -5.69
C VAL A 87 9.79 25.00 -4.21
N ILE A 88 9.36 25.91 -3.34
CA ILE A 88 9.30 25.68 -1.89
C ILE A 88 8.13 24.72 -1.60
N PRO A 89 8.37 23.52 -1.06
CA PRO A 89 7.29 22.57 -0.81
C PRO A 89 6.39 23.01 0.34
N ILE A 90 5.10 22.70 0.26
CA ILE A 90 4.16 22.74 1.37
C ILE A 90 4.35 21.46 2.20
N VAL A 91 4.56 21.62 3.51
CA VAL A 91 4.80 20.51 4.43
C VAL A 91 3.61 20.26 5.34
N GLY A 92 3.34 18.99 5.62
CA GLY A 92 2.26 18.59 6.51
C GLY A 92 0.89 18.79 5.89
N LEU A 93 -0.07 19.21 6.73
CA LEU A 93 -1.47 19.34 6.36
C LEU A 93 -1.81 20.76 5.91
N LEU A 94 -2.82 20.90 5.05
CA LEU A 94 -3.43 22.17 4.71
C LEU A 94 -4.53 22.52 5.73
N ASP A 95 -4.16 22.62 7.01
CA ASP A 95 -5.06 22.69 8.17
C ASP A 95 -5.18 24.08 8.80
N THR A 96 -4.74 25.11 8.07
CA THR A 96 -4.82 26.52 8.49
C THR A 96 -5.43 27.39 7.39
N PRO A 97 -6.15 28.48 7.75
CA PRO A 97 -6.57 29.50 6.79
C PRO A 97 -5.37 30.08 6.02
N GLY A 98 -5.56 30.42 4.75
CA GLY A 98 -4.49 31.00 3.93
C GLY A 98 -3.35 30.03 3.57
N ALA A 99 -3.46 28.73 3.86
CA ALA A 99 -2.42 27.74 3.51
C ALA A 99 -2.10 27.67 2.00
N LEU A 100 -3.04 28.12 1.15
CA LEU A 100 -2.86 28.24 -0.31
C LEU A 100 -2.62 29.69 -0.78
N LYS A 101 -2.32 30.61 0.15
CA LYS A 101 -2.01 32.03 -0.10
C LYS A 101 -3.17 32.88 -0.64
N ASP A 102 -4.40 32.47 -0.43
CA ASP A 102 -5.56 33.33 -0.65
C ASP A 102 -6.04 33.97 0.66
N GLU A 103 -6.61 35.16 0.55
CA GLU A 103 -7.18 35.90 1.68
C GLU A 103 -8.61 35.44 1.98
N ASN A 104 -8.74 34.25 2.56
CA ASN A 104 -10.03 33.73 3.05
C ASN A 104 -9.86 32.84 4.28
N ASN A 105 -10.99 32.49 4.90
CA ASN A 105 -11.04 31.68 6.12
C ASN A 105 -11.25 30.18 5.86
N LEU A 106 -11.15 29.73 4.60
CA LEU A 106 -11.39 28.33 4.26
C LEU A 106 -10.18 27.47 4.67
N ILE A 107 -10.47 26.30 5.25
CA ILE A 107 -9.47 25.31 5.65
C ILE A 107 -9.61 24.08 4.77
N VAL A 108 -8.68 23.89 3.84
CA VAL A 108 -8.71 22.80 2.83
C VAL A 108 -8.86 21.42 3.50
N ASN A 109 -8.15 21.19 4.61
CA ASN A 109 -8.19 19.92 5.33
C ASN A 109 -9.58 19.57 5.91
N ASP A 110 -10.44 20.57 6.16
CA ASP A 110 -11.78 20.39 6.71
C ASP A 110 -12.85 20.19 5.62
N MET A 111 -12.54 20.54 4.37
CA MET A 111 -13.48 20.39 3.26
C MET A 111 -13.75 18.92 2.91
N ILE A 112 -14.95 18.67 2.37
CA ILE A 112 -15.29 17.40 1.74
C ILE A 112 -14.47 17.19 0.45
N PRO A 113 -14.22 15.95 0.02
CA PRO A 113 -13.50 15.69 -1.22
C PRO A 113 -14.40 16.02 -2.42
N ASP A 114 -13.86 16.69 -3.44
CA ASP A 114 -14.52 16.79 -4.74
C ASP A 114 -14.50 15.44 -5.47
N TYR A 115 -15.65 14.76 -5.50
CA TYR A 115 -15.83 13.48 -6.20
C TYR A 115 -15.93 13.64 -7.72
N ASP A 116 -16.16 14.86 -8.19
CA ASP A 116 -16.31 15.17 -9.60
C ASP A 116 -14.99 15.53 -10.28
N LEU A 117 -13.91 15.68 -9.52
CA LEU A 117 -12.55 16.02 -10.01
C LEU A 117 -12.09 15.13 -11.19
N PHE A 118 -12.52 13.88 -11.23
CA PHE A 118 -12.08 12.91 -12.25
C PHE A 118 -13.08 12.76 -13.40
N LYS A 119 -14.26 13.39 -13.34
CA LYS A 119 -15.25 13.33 -14.41
C LYS A 119 -14.64 13.91 -15.69
N GLY A 120 -14.84 13.22 -16.82
CA GLY A 120 -14.28 13.62 -18.11
C GLY A 120 -12.80 13.27 -18.30
N THR A 121 -12.17 12.57 -17.35
CA THR A 121 -10.81 12.02 -17.51
C THR A 121 -10.85 10.52 -17.77
N ASP A 122 -9.80 9.98 -18.39
CA ASP A 122 -9.63 8.53 -18.57
C ASP A 122 -9.39 7.77 -17.25
N GLN A 123 -9.28 8.48 -16.13
CA GLN A 123 -8.99 7.88 -14.83
C GLN A 123 -10.26 7.43 -14.12
N GLN A 124 -10.46 6.12 -14.06
CA GLN A 124 -11.56 5.51 -13.30
C GLN A 124 -11.06 4.95 -11.98
N TYR A 125 -11.58 5.48 -10.88
CA TYR A 125 -11.27 5.02 -9.53
C TYR A 125 -12.52 4.41 -8.88
N SER A 126 -12.61 3.08 -8.86
CA SER A 126 -13.78 2.36 -8.32
C SER A 126 -14.11 2.75 -6.88
N LEU A 127 -13.10 2.88 -6.02
CA LEU A 127 -13.31 3.30 -4.63
C LEU A 127 -13.91 4.70 -4.50
N VAL A 128 -13.56 5.63 -5.39
CA VAL A 128 -14.13 6.99 -5.41
C VAL A 128 -15.61 6.94 -5.80
N ALA A 129 -15.98 6.07 -6.75
CA ALA A 129 -17.38 5.93 -7.17
C ALA A 129 -18.26 5.36 -6.04
N ASP A 130 -17.75 4.38 -5.30
CA ASP A 130 -18.58 3.57 -4.39
C ASP A 130 -18.49 3.95 -2.91
N SER A 131 -17.52 4.79 -2.50
CA SER A 131 -17.20 4.98 -1.07
C SER A 131 -17.12 6.43 -0.63
N TYR A 132 -17.65 6.70 0.56
CA TYR A 132 -17.28 7.87 1.35
C TYR A 132 -15.82 7.76 1.78
N PHE A 133 -15.04 8.82 1.57
CA PHE A 133 -13.66 8.93 1.99
C PHE A 133 -13.55 9.95 3.10
N GLY A 134 -12.88 9.59 4.19
CA GLY A 134 -12.72 10.52 5.29
C GLY A 134 -11.71 10.08 6.32
N TYR A 135 -11.75 10.79 7.44
CA TYR A 135 -10.99 10.50 8.64
C TYR A 135 -11.90 10.72 9.84
N SER A 136 -11.93 9.78 10.77
CA SER A 136 -12.54 10.05 12.08
C SER A 136 -11.53 10.66 13.07
N THR A 137 -10.24 10.33 12.89
CA THR A 137 -9.07 10.72 13.70
C THR A 137 -7.90 11.07 12.78
N ARG A 138 -6.89 11.81 13.29
CA ARG A 138 -5.66 12.17 12.56
C ARG A 138 -4.43 12.00 13.42
N GLY A 139 -3.27 11.78 12.79
CA GLY A 139 -2.02 11.46 13.48
C GLY A 139 -2.03 10.07 14.12
N CYS A 140 -0.93 9.72 14.77
CA CYS A 140 -0.78 8.46 15.51
C CYS A 140 0.00 8.70 16.79
N ILE A 141 -0.38 8.02 17.88
CA ILE A 141 0.32 8.09 19.17
C ILE A 141 1.66 7.32 19.16
N ARG A 142 1.91 6.53 18.12
CA ARG A 142 3.14 5.72 17.97
C ARG A 142 4.19 6.50 17.18
N LYS A 143 5.45 6.15 17.41
CA LYS A 143 6.61 6.71 16.71
C LYS A 143 7.43 5.60 16.04
N CYS A 144 6.76 4.71 15.31
CA CYS A 144 7.41 3.60 14.62
C CYS A 144 8.48 4.14 13.67
N GLU A 145 9.68 3.55 13.69
CA GLU A 145 10.86 4.03 12.95
C GLU A 145 10.62 4.10 11.44
N PHE A 146 9.89 3.11 10.90
CA PHE A 146 9.57 3.03 9.48
C PHE A 146 8.46 3.99 9.02
N CYS A 147 7.79 4.69 9.94
CA CYS A 147 6.54 5.40 9.66
C CYS A 147 6.75 6.90 9.41
N GLY A 148 6.15 7.44 8.34
CA GLY A 148 6.17 8.87 8.04
C GLY A 148 5.17 9.71 8.85
N VAL A 149 4.17 9.09 9.49
CA VAL A 149 3.06 9.78 10.16
C VAL A 149 3.51 10.78 11.23
N PRO A 150 4.48 10.48 12.13
CA PRO A 150 4.89 11.45 13.14
C PRO A 150 5.46 12.77 12.59
N LYS A 151 5.93 12.77 11.34
CA LYS A 151 6.38 13.99 10.64
C LYS A 151 5.26 14.69 9.89
N LEU A 152 4.36 13.92 9.28
CA LEU A 152 3.24 14.42 8.47
C LEU A 152 2.10 14.98 9.33
N GLU A 153 1.78 14.27 10.41
CA GLU A 153 0.63 14.50 11.29
C GLU A 153 1.09 14.34 12.75
N PRO A 154 1.93 15.27 13.26
CA PRO A 154 2.62 15.12 14.55
C PRO A 154 1.68 15.17 15.77
N LYS A 155 0.49 15.77 15.61
CA LYS A 155 -0.51 15.92 16.67
C LYS A 155 -1.62 14.92 16.45
N TYR A 156 -1.89 14.10 17.47
CA TYR A 156 -3.02 13.19 17.44
C TYR A 156 -4.33 13.96 17.65
N GLN A 157 -5.26 13.82 16.72
CA GLN A 157 -6.61 14.37 16.81
C GLN A 157 -7.59 13.25 17.11
N GLU A 158 -8.16 13.31 18.31
CA GLU A 158 -8.99 12.25 18.90
C GLU A 158 -10.28 11.97 18.12
N TYR A 159 -10.93 12.98 17.54
CA TYR A 159 -12.18 12.82 16.79
C TYR A 159 -12.56 14.10 16.03
N ARG A 160 -13.10 13.97 14.81
CA ARG A 160 -13.49 15.09 13.93
C ARG A 160 -14.98 15.21 13.63
N GLY A 161 -15.83 14.29 14.11
CA GLY A 161 -17.24 14.22 13.71
C GLY A 161 -17.41 13.62 12.32
N LEU A 162 -18.16 12.52 12.20
CA LEU A 162 -18.42 11.90 10.89
C LEU A 162 -19.75 12.36 10.29
N LYS A 163 -20.81 12.49 11.11
CA LYS A 163 -22.16 12.77 10.58
C LYS A 163 -22.25 14.01 9.69
N PRO A 164 -21.81 15.22 10.10
CA PRO A 164 -21.93 16.40 9.24
C PRO A 164 -21.10 16.26 7.97
N TYR A 165 -19.93 15.63 8.08
CA TYR A 165 -19.00 15.43 6.97
C TYR A 165 -19.58 14.49 5.90
N ILE A 166 -20.15 13.36 6.33
CA ILE A 166 -20.74 12.36 5.44
C ILE A 166 -22.04 12.86 4.83
N ASN A 167 -22.88 13.55 5.61
CA ASN A 167 -24.11 14.16 5.09
C ASN A 167 -23.79 15.23 4.03
N ALA A 168 -22.78 16.08 4.25
CA ALA A 168 -22.36 17.04 3.23
C ALA A 168 -21.89 16.37 1.92
N ILE A 169 -21.16 15.25 2.00
CA ILE A 169 -20.80 14.47 0.79
C ILE A 169 -22.05 13.90 0.12
N LYS A 170 -22.99 13.37 0.90
CA LYS A 170 -24.23 12.80 0.39
C LYS A 170 -25.09 13.84 -0.32
N ASP A 171 -25.22 15.02 0.26
CA ASP A 171 -26.04 16.10 -0.29
C ASP A 171 -25.47 16.63 -1.61
N GLU A 172 -24.14 16.71 -1.73
CA GLU A 172 -23.48 17.25 -2.92
C GLU A 172 -23.22 16.20 -4.02
N PHE A 173 -22.79 15.00 -3.64
CA PHE A 173 -22.29 13.97 -4.57
C PHE A 173 -23.10 12.66 -4.57
N GLY A 174 -24.23 12.66 -3.85
CA GLY A 174 -25.13 11.52 -3.73
C GLY A 174 -24.66 10.46 -2.74
N GLU A 175 -25.56 9.51 -2.46
CA GLU A 175 -25.30 8.39 -1.56
C GLU A 175 -24.18 7.48 -2.09
N LYS A 176 -23.23 7.10 -1.22
CA LYS A 176 -22.18 6.12 -1.51
C LYS A 176 -22.45 4.81 -0.76
N ASN A 177 -22.07 3.68 -1.33
CA ASN A 177 -22.37 2.38 -0.74
C ASN A 177 -21.52 2.09 0.52
N ASN A 178 -20.23 2.41 0.45
CA ASN A 178 -19.23 2.05 1.47
C ASN A 178 -18.65 3.28 2.16
N ILE A 179 -17.89 3.07 3.23
CA ILE A 179 -17.05 4.10 3.85
C ILE A 179 -15.63 3.58 4.05
N VAL A 180 -14.65 4.39 3.64
CA VAL A 180 -13.22 4.14 3.80
C VAL A 180 -12.63 5.27 4.62
N LEU A 181 -12.16 4.94 5.82
CA LEU A 181 -11.52 5.87 6.73
C LEU A 181 -10.01 5.67 6.74
N PHE A 182 -9.26 6.76 6.54
CA PHE A 182 -7.80 6.75 6.39
C PHE A 182 -7.07 7.10 7.71
N ASP A 183 -7.73 6.91 8.84
CA ASP A 183 -7.22 7.11 10.19
C ASP A 183 -5.91 6.36 10.44
N ASN A 184 -4.82 7.04 10.82
CA ASN A 184 -3.55 6.35 11.07
C ASN A 184 -3.60 5.43 12.30
N ASN A 185 -4.46 5.72 13.28
CA ASN A 185 -4.70 4.86 14.44
C ASN A 185 -6.05 5.20 15.11
N ILE A 186 -7.13 4.65 14.57
CA ILE A 186 -8.49 4.90 15.08
C ILE A 186 -8.69 4.40 16.51
N LEU A 187 -8.05 3.29 16.89
CA LEU A 187 -8.19 2.70 18.23
C LEU A 187 -7.44 3.48 19.31
N ALA A 188 -6.58 4.44 18.96
CA ALA A 188 -6.00 5.34 19.94
C ALA A 188 -7.02 6.33 20.52
N SER A 189 -8.16 6.52 19.86
CA SER A 189 -9.16 7.50 20.28
C SER A 189 -9.85 7.09 21.57
N LYS A 190 -9.89 8.02 22.53
CA LYS A 190 -10.73 7.90 23.74
C LYS A 190 -12.22 8.06 23.42
N LYS A 191 -12.55 8.59 22.23
CA LYS A 191 -13.91 8.79 21.71
C LYS A 191 -14.31 7.70 20.71
N PHE A 192 -13.68 6.53 20.76
CA PHE A 192 -13.97 5.42 19.85
C PHE A 192 -15.44 4.97 19.90
N ASP A 193 -16.08 5.00 21.08
CA ASP A 193 -17.52 4.74 21.20
C ASP A 193 -18.36 5.70 20.33
N ASN A 194 -18.01 7.00 20.31
CA ASN A 194 -18.71 8.00 19.50
C ASN A 194 -18.52 7.77 18.01
N ILE A 195 -17.31 7.39 17.59
CA ILE A 195 -17.01 7.06 16.19
C ILE A 195 -17.88 5.89 15.71
N ILE A 196 -18.01 4.85 16.54
CA ILE A 196 -18.82 3.68 16.23
C ILE A 196 -20.32 4.03 16.23
N SER A 197 -20.79 4.84 17.18
CA SER A 197 -22.17 5.35 17.19
C SER A 197 -22.47 6.13 15.91
N ASP A 198 -21.56 6.99 15.48
CA ASP A 198 -21.71 7.75 14.24
C ASP A 198 -21.86 6.85 13.01
N LEU A 199 -21.04 5.80 12.91
CA LEU A 199 -21.11 4.85 11.80
C LEU A 199 -22.45 4.11 11.79
N ILE A 200 -22.94 3.68 12.96
CA ILE A 200 -24.26 3.03 13.09
C ILE A 200 -25.38 3.98 12.67
N ASP A 201 -25.36 5.22 13.17
CA ASP A 201 -26.37 6.22 12.84
C ASP A 201 -26.35 6.63 11.35
N LEU A 202 -25.19 6.47 10.69
CA LEU A 202 -25.01 6.64 9.25
C LEU A 202 -25.36 5.38 8.44
N ASN A 203 -26.03 4.40 9.04
CA ASN A 203 -26.46 3.15 8.42
C ASN A 203 -25.27 2.28 7.94
N PHE A 204 -24.22 2.18 8.76
CA PHE A 204 -23.08 1.27 8.57
C PHE A 204 -22.96 0.23 9.70
N GLU A 205 -24.07 -0.11 10.35
CA GLU A 205 -24.15 -1.20 11.31
C GLU A 205 -23.91 -2.58 10.67
N LYS A 206 -23.69 -3.60 11.49
CA LYS A 206 -23.44 -4.97 11.02
C LYS A 206 -24.58 -5.43 10.11
N ASN A 207 -24.22 -5.94 8.93
CA ASN A 207 -25.13 -6.40 7.88
C ASN A 207 -25.96 -5.29 7.20
N ALA A 208 -25.64 -4.01 7.41
CA ALA A 208 -26.29 -2.90 6.74
C ALA A 208 -26.29 -3.09 5.21
N LYS A 209 -27.39 -2.69 4.58
CA LYS A 209 -27.58 -2.77 3.12
C LYS A 209 -28.09 -1.44 2.59
N LEU A 210 -27.58 -1.06 1.42
CA LEU A 210 -28.09 0.06 0.66
C LEU A 210 -29.00 -0.45 -0.46
N SER A 211 -30.23 0.08 -0.55
CA SER A 211 -31.13 -0.23 -1.66
C SER A 211 -30.84 0.64 -2.87
N PHE A 212 -30.94 0.06 -4.07
CA PHE A 212 -30.80 0.76 -5.34
C PHE A 212 -31.76 0.15 -6.38
N ILE A 213 -32.06 0.90 -7.44
CA ILE A 213 -32.83 0.39 -8.58
C ILE A 213 -31.84 -0.21 -9.59
N ASN A 214 -32.04 -1.48 -9.95
CA ASN A 214 -31.21 -2.14 -10.94
C ASN A 214 -31.62 -1.76 -12.38
N LYS A 215 -30.87 -2.23 -13.39
CA LYS A 215 -31.14 -1.94 -14.81
C LYS A 215 -32.54 -2.37 -15.27
N GLY A 216 -33.17 -3.33 -14.58
CA GLY A 216 -34.53 -3.81 -14.86
C GLY A 216 -35.63 -3.07 -14.09
N GLY A 217 -35.32 -1.94 -13.44
CA GLY A 217 -36.31 -1.16 -12.66
C GLY A 217 -36.69 -1.78 -11.30
N GLN A 218 -36.04 -2.88 -10.89
CA GLN A 218 -36.37 -3.58 -9.65
C GLN A 218 -35.51 -3.12 -8.48
N LYS A 219 -36.11 -3.06 -7.29
CA LYS A 219 -35.40 -2.76 -6.05
C LYS A 219 -34.45 -3.90 -5.70
N SER A 220 -33.17 -3.58 -5.63
CA SER A 220 -32.07 -4.49 -5.28
C SER A 220 -31.30 -3.93 -4.07
N TYR A 221 -30.48 -4.76 -3.43
CA TYR A 221 -29.72 -4.37 -2.23
C TYR A 221 -28.24 -4.73 -2.38
N ARG A 222 -27.37 -3.83 -1.93
CA ARG A 222 -25.92 -4.07 -1.80
C ARG A 222 -25.54 -4.02 -0.33
N LYS A 223 -24.64 -4.90 0.11
CA LYS A 223 -24.05 -4.80 1.44
C LYS A 223 -23.20 -3.53 1.51
N ARG A 224 -23.28 -2.83 2.64
CA ARG A 224 -22.40 -1.70 2.95
C ARG A 224 -21.18 -2.19 3.68
N LEU A 225 -20.05 -1.53 3.48
CA LEU A 225 -18.78 -1.91 4.11
C LEU A 225 -18.14 -0.71 4.80
N VAL A 226 -17.52 -0.96 5.95
CA VAL A 226 -16.59 -0.06 6.63
C VAL A 226 -15.18 -0.61 6.44
N ASP A 227 -14.25 0.22 5.98
CA ASP A 227 -12.82 -0.10 5.90
C ASP A 227 -12.00 0.95 6.67
N PHE A 228 -11.32 0.51 7.73
CA PHE A 228 -10.27 1.29 8.39
C PHE A 228 -8.95 0.99 7.66
N ASN A 229 -8.70 1.76 6.61
CA ASN A 229 -7.79 1.35 5.55
C ASN A 229 -6.32 1.33 5.95
N GLN A 230 -5.89 2.17 6.91
CA GLN A 230 -4.52 2.13 7.45
C GLN A 230 -4.31 1.00 8.46
N GLY A 231 -5.38 0.28 8.81
CA GLY A 231 -5.39 -0.77 9.81
C GLY A 231 -5.40 -0.29 11.26
N ILE A 232 -5.50 -1.26 12.15
CA ILE A 232 -5.65 -1.04 13.58
C ILE A 232 -4.48 -1.64 14.38
N ASP A 233 -4.16 -0.99 15.49
CA ASP A 233 -3.10 -1.41 16.42
C ASP A 233 -3.62 -2.53 17.34
N ALA A 234 -3.11 -3.76 17.14
CA ALA A 234 -3.49 -4.93 17.94
C ALA A 234 -3.31 -4.72 19.46
N ARG A 235 -2.31 -3.92 19.86
CA ARG A 235 -2.04 -3.61 21.28
C ARG A 235 -3.14 -2.78 21.92
N LEU A 236 -3.95 -2.10 21.12
CA LEU A 236 -5.06 -1.26 21.58
C LEU A 236 -6.42 -1.97 21.46
N MET A 237 -6.46 -3.21 20.96
CA MET A 237 -7.69 -4.01 20.81
C MET A 237 -8.10 -4.64 22.15
N THR A 238 -8.94 -3.92 22.90
CA THR A 238 -9.59 -4.45 24.10
C THR A 238 -10.89 -5.16 23.74
N LEU A 239 -11.39 -6.03 24.63
CA LEU A 239 -12.71 -6.68 24.48
C LEU A 239 -13.83 -5.67 24.20
N LYS A 240 -13.84 -4.53 24.91
CA LYS A 240 -14.80 -3.44 24.67
C LYS A 240 -14.73 -2.94 23.22
N LYS A 241 -13.53 -2.67 22.71
CA LYS A 241 -13.35 -2.17 21.33
C LYS A 241 -13.72 -3.21 20.29
N VAL A 242 -13.40 -4.48 20.50
CA VAL A 242 -13.82 -5.57 19.60
C VAL A 242 -15.34 -5.70 19.55
N ARG A 243 -16.03 -5.62 20.71
CA ARG A 243 -17.50 -5.59 20.76
C ARG A 243 -18.13 -4.39 20.07
N LEU A 244 -17.42 -3.26 19.97
CA LEU A 244 -17.87 -2.11 19.20
C LEU A 244 -17.62 -2.30 17.71
N LEU A 245 -16.44 -2.81 17.33
CA LEU A 245 -16.10 -3.16 15.95
C LEU A 245 -17.10 -4.18 15.36
N SER A 246 -17.56 -5.15 16.16
CA SER A 246 -18.52 -6.14 15.69
C SER A 246 -19.92 -5.59 15.43
N LYS A 247 -20.24 -4.37 15.88
CA LYS A 247 -21.53 -3.71 15.63
C LYS A 247 -21.61 -3.01 14.28
N ILE A 248 -20.49 -2.81 13.58
CA ILE A 248 -20.44 -2.15 12.28
C ILE A 248 -20.17 -3.17 11.17
N ALA A 249 -20.47 -2.79 9.92
CA ALA A 249 -20.16 -3.60 8.75
C ALA A 249 -18.67 -3.58 8.37
N ILE A 250 -17.77 -3.79 9.35
CA ILE A 250 -16.32 -3.81 9.15
C ILE A 250 -15.92 -4.98 8.26
N GLN A 251 -15.35 -4.68 7.10
CA GLN A 251 -14.88 -5.70 6.16
C GLN A 251 -13.90 -5.09 5.13
N PRO A 252 -12.62 -5.48 5.18
CA PRO A 252 -11.96 -6.30 6.19
C PRO A 252 -11.69 -5.53 7.51
N LEU A 253 -11.52 -6.23 8.62
CA LEU A 253 -10.80 -5.72 9.78
C LEU A 253 -9.29 -5.86 9.54
N ARG A 254 -8.58 -4.76 9.29
CA ARG A 254 -7.13 -4.80 9.02
C ARG A 254 -6.33 -4.68 10.30
N ILE A 255 -5.60 -5.71 10.70
CA ILE A 255 -4.77 -5.69 11.92
C ILE A 255 -3.30 -5.64 11.50
N ALA A 256 -2.53 -4.68 12.02
CA ALA A 256 -1.10 -4.59 11.71
C ALA A 256 -0.33 -5.80 12.27
N PHE A 257 0.52 -6.43 11.44
CA PHE A 257 1.34 -7.57 11.84
C PHE A 257 2.79 -7.45 11.32
N ASP A 258 3.43 -6.32 11.65
CA ASP A 258 4.74 -5.95 11.09
C ASP A 258 5.93 -6.68 11.75
N HIS A 259 5.76 -7.31 12.92
CA HIS A 259 6.84 -8.00 13.63
C HIS A 259 6.43 -9.38 14.12
N ILE A 260 7.30 -10.37 13.92
CA ILE A 260 7.03 -11.74 14.36
C ILE A 260 6.87 -11.87 15.88
N LYS A 261 7.51 -10.97 16.64
CA LYS A 261 7.39 -10.91 18.10
C LYS A 261 5.95 -10.65 18.56
N ASP A 262 5.14 -10.05 17.71
CA ASP A 262 3.73 -9.77 18.00
C ASP A 262 2.82 -10.97 17.69
N LYS A 263 3.34 -12.15 17.30
CA LYS A 263 2.53 -13.29 16.86
C LYS A 263 1.47 -13.72 17.87
N VAL A 264 1.84 -13.86 19.14
CA VAL A 264 0.92 -14.31 20.21
C VAL A 264 -0.21 -13.30 20.36
N LEU A 265 0.14 -12.01 20.41
CA LEU A 265 -0.84 -10.93 20.51
C LEU A 265 -1.74 -10.88 19.27
N TYR A 266 -1.17 -11.02 18.08
CA TYR A 266 -1.91 -10.99 16.83
C TYR A 266 -2.94 -12.12 16.76
N GLU A 267 -2.53 -13.36 17.01
CA GLU A 267 -3.41 -14.52 17.05
C GLU A 267 -4.51 -14.37 18.10
N GLU A 268 -4.17 -13.91 19.31
CA GLU A 268 -5.14 -13.61 20.37
C GLU A 268 -6.20 -12.60 19.89
N LYS A 269 -5.79 -11.51 19.23
CA LYS A 269 -6.72 -10.47 18.77
C LYS A 269 -7.57 -10.90 17.58
N VAL A 270 -7.03 -11.71 16.67
CA VAL A 270 -7.82 -12.30 15.58
C VAL A 270 -8.88 -13.25 16.16
N ARG A 271 -8.50 -14.15 17.07
CA ARG A 271 -9.43 -15.08 17.74
C ARG A 271 -10.51 -14.33 18.50
N LEU A 272 -10.13 -13.33 19.28
CA LEU A 272 -11.08 -12.47 20.02
C LEU A 272 -12.09 -11.79 19.09
N ALA A 273 -11.64 -11.28 17.94
CA ALA A 273 -12.52 -10.69 16.93
C ALA A 273 -13.43 -11.72 16.24
N ALA A 274 -12.90 -12.91 15.95
CA ALA A 274 -13.64 -14.03 15.38
C ALA A 274 -14.76 -14.53 16.31
N GLU A 275 -14.47 -14.67 17.61
CA GLU A 275 -15.45 -15.02 18.65
C GLU A 275 -16.61 -14.02 18.72
N HIS A 276 -16.37 -12.75 18.36
CA HIS A 276 -17.39 -11.70 18.30
C HIS A 276 -18.01 -11.55 16.90
N GLY A 277 -17.81 -12.53 16.03
CA GLY A 277 -18.48 -12.66 14.74
C GLY A 277 -17.93 -11.75 13.65
N ILE A 278 -16.65 -11.37 13.71
CA ILE A 278 -15.91 -10.77 12.60
C ILE A 278 -15.20 -11.88 11.84
N GLN A 279 -15.48 -12.03 10.54
CA GLN A 279 -14.99 -13.16 9.73
C GLN A 279 -13.98 -12.75 8.65
N HIS A 280 -13.95 -11.47 8.29
CA HIS A 280 -13.12 -10.95 7.20
C HIS A 280 -12.03 -10.04 7.76
N PHE A 281 -10.78 -10.40 7.52
CA PHE A 281 -9.62 -9.68 8.00
C PHE A 281 -8.63 -9.41 6.88
N SER A 282 -7.71 -8.51 7.15
CA SER A 282 -6.47 -8.44 6.40
C SER A 282 -5.34 -7.92 7.27
N ASN A 283 -4.13 -7.91 6.73
CA ASN A 283 -2.99 -7.30 7.39
C ASN A 283 -2.03 -6.73 6.34
N TYR A 284 -1.30 -5.70 6.75
CA TYR A 284 -0.06 -5.31 6.10
C TYR A 284 1.07 -6.03 6.83
N ILE A 285 1.99 -6.64 6.08
CA ILE A 285 3.17 -7.32 6.63
C ILE A 285 4.40 -6.65 6.03
N LEU A 286 5.07 -5.83 6.84
CA LEU A 286 6.35 -5.27 6.47
C LEU A 286 7.45 -6.35 6.46
N TYR A 287 8.21 -6.41 5.38
CA TYR A 287 9.44 -7.20 5.26
C TYR A 287 10.62 -6.34 4.81
N ASN A 288 11.85 -6.86 4.86
CA ASN A 288 13.08 -6.11 4.56
C ASN A 288 13.42 -5.02 5.59
N PHE A 289 12.89 -5.12 6.81
CA PHE A 289 13.21 -4.19 7.90
C PHE A 289 14.16 -4.86 8.91
N HIS A 290 13.70 -5.25 10.10
CA HIS A 290 14.50 -6.01 11.05
C HIS A 290 14.25 -7.53 10.99
N ASP A 291 13.42 -7.97 10.07
CA ASP A 291 13.00 -9.35 9.92
C ASP A 291 13.95 -10.15 9.00
N THR A 292 13.70 -11.45 8.90
CA THR A 292 14.36 -12.37 7.96
C THR A 292 13.29 -12.91 6.99
N PRO A 293 13.67 -13.55 5.87
CA PRO A 293 12.68 -14.19 5.00
C PRO A 293 11.85 -15.26 5.74
N GLU A 294 12.44 -16.01 6.66
CA GLU A 294 11.74 -16.98 7.50
C GLU A 294 10.64 -16.32 8.33
N HIS A 295 10.92 -15.17 8.97
CA HIS A 295 9.91 -14.41 9.69
C HIS A 295 8.78 -13.88 8.78
N LEU A 296 9.07 -13.53 7.51
CA LEU A 296 8.02 -13.20 6.53
C LEU A 296 7.14 -14.42 6.27
N TRP A 297 7.74 -15.58 6.03
CA TRP A 297 7.01 -16.82 5.81
C TRP A 297 6.14 -17.21 7.01
N GLU A 298 6.70 -17.17 8.23
CA GLU A 298 5.97 -17.54 9.46
C GLU A 298 4.74 -16.66 9.65
N ARG A 299 4.87 -15.33 9.50
CA ARG A 299 3.73 -14.40 9.59
C ARG A 299 2.66 -14.66 8.53
N LEU A 300 3.05 -15.00 7.31
CA LEU A 300 2.07 -15.36 6.27
C LEU A 300 1.37 -16.67 6.60
N ASN A 301 2.12 -17.68 7.00
CA ASN A 301 1.60 -19.00 7.35
C ASN A 301 0.64 -18.95 8.56
N ILE A 302 0.89 -18.10 9.55
CA ILE A 302 -0.03 -17.87 10.68
C ILE A 302 -1.43 -17.50 10.18
N ASN A 303 -1.53 -16.63 9.16
CA ASN A 303 -2.82 -16.23 8.60
C ASN A 303 -3.52 -17.36 7.85
N ILE A 304 -2.75 -18.20 7.15
CA ILE A 304 -3.27 -19.39 6.46
C ILE A 304 -3.84 -20.39 7.47
N LYS A 305 -3.09 -20.68 8.55
CA LYS A 305 -3.54 -21.54 9.63
C LYS A 305 -4.80 -21.01 10.33
N LEU A 306 -4.84 -19.70 10.63
CA LEU A 306 -6.03 -19.08 11.22
C LEU A 306 -7.26 -19.15 10.30
N ASN A 307 -7.08 -19.05 8.97
CA ASN A 307 -8.16 -19.27 8.01
C ASN A 307 -8.73 -20.68 8.11
N ALA A 308 -7.86 -21.70 8.06
CA ALA A 308 -8.27 -23.10 8.09
C ALA A 308 -8.87 -23.50 9.43
N GLU A 309 -8.27 -23.07 10.54
CA GLU A 309 -8.70 -23.43 11.89
C GLU A 309 -10.06 -22.80 12.24
N LEU A 310 -10.28 -21.54 11.88
CA LEU A 310 -11.43 -20.76 12.36
C LEU A 310 -12.46 -20.47 11.25
N GLY A 311 -12.25 -20.95 10.02
CA GLY A 311 -13.12 -20.67 8.88
C GLY A 311 -13.15 -19.19 8.49
N LEU A 312 -12.01 -18.49 8.62
CA LEU A 312 -11.89 -17.05 8.38
C LEU A 312 -11.49 -16.73 6.94
N SER A 313 -11.60 -15.44 6.60
CA SER A 313 -11.08 -14.88 5.36
C SER A 313 -10.07 -13.77 5.67
N ILE A 314 -8.82 -14.19 5.92
CA ILE A 314 -7.67 -13.34 6.18
C ILE A 314 -6.77 -13.38 4.94
N TYR A 315 -6.58 -12.21 4.31
CA TYR A 315 -5.62 -12.05 3.22
C TYR A 315 -4.54 -11.05 3.61
N SER A 316 -3.32 -11.27 3.14
CA SER A 316 -2.14 -10.51 3.60
C SER A 316 -1.55 -9.67 2.47
N PHE A 317 -1.05 -8.48 2.83
CA PHE A 317 -0.34 -7.57 1.93
C PHE A 317 1.14 -7.45 2.34
N PRO A 318 2.04 -8.26 1.77
CA PRO A 318 3.46 -8.10 1.98
C PRO A 318 3.97 -6.78 1.40
N MET A 319 4.57 -5.94 2.23
CA MET A 319 5.10 -4.64 1.86
C MET A 319 6.60 -4.60 2.08
N LYS A 320 7.36 -4.36 1.01
CA LYS A 320 8.80 -4.17 1.12
C LYS A 320 9.07 -2.85 1.84
N TYR A 321 9.83 -2.91 2.94
CA TYR A 321 10.35 -1.73 3.59
C TYR A 321 11.34 -1.00 2.68
N ILE A 322 11.11 0.30 2.56
CA ILE A 322 11.99 1.27 1.92
C ILE A 322 12.13 2.44 2.92
N PRO A 323 13.35 2.85 3.29
CA PRO A 323 13.53 3.96 4.22
C PRO A 323 12.89 5.24 3.70
N LEU A 324 12.38 6.06 4.62
CA LEU A 324 11.58 7.24 4.30
C LEU A 324 12.31 8.29 3.45
N LYS A 325 13.64 8.25 3.37
CA LYS A 325 14.43 9.17 2.55
C LYS A 325 14.94 8.56 1.23
N ASN A 326 14.71 7.27 0.99
CA ASN A 326 15.18 6.62 -0.23
C ASN A 326 14.43 7.16 -1.44
N LYS A 327 15.20 7.58 -2.45
CA LYS A 327 14.72 8.17 -3.71
C LYS A 327 14.46 7.13 -4.81
N ASN A 328 14.63 5.84 -4.51
CA ASN A 328 14.34 4.72 -5.38
C ASN A 328 13.91 3.48 -4.56
N ARG A 329 13.45 2.43 -5.23
CA ARG A 329 12.98 1.17 -4.59
C ARG A 329 14.12 0.16 -4.33
N ILE A 330 15.36 0.54 -4.61
CA ILE A 330 16.55 -0.28 -4.47
C ILE A 330 17.08 -0.05 -3.05
N PHE A 331 16.45 -0.73 -2.10
CA PHE A 331 16.95 -0.84 -0.73
C PHE A 331 16.98 -2.31 -0.35
N GLU A 332 18.09 -2.73 0.24
CA GLU A 332 18.38 -4.11 0.65
C GLU A 332 18.88 -4.01 2.09
N ASN A 333 18.19 -4.67 3.02
CA ASN A 333 18.56 -4.61 4.44
C ASN A 333 19.39 -5.83 4.83
N SER A 334 20.69 -5.75 4.53
CA SER A 334 21.66 -6.80 4.82
C SER A 334 22.02 -6.87 6.31
N PRO A 335 22.40 -8.05 6.85
CA PRO A 335 22.64 -9.31 6.13
C PRO A 335 21.39 -10.17 5.90
N ASN A 336 20.28 -9.89 6.60
CA ASN A 336 19.08 -10.74 6.57
C ASN A 336 18.42 -10.81 5.19
N TRP A 337 18.46 -9.69 4.46
CA TRP A 337 17.92 -9.59 3.10
C TRP A 337 19.03 -9.24 2.11
N ASN A 338 18.91 -9.84 0.93
CA ASN A 338 19.77 -9.59 -0.21
C ASN A 338 18.92 -9.39 -1.47
N TRP A 339 19.57 -8.92 -2.54
CA TRP A 339 18.93 -8.68 -3.83
C TRP A 339 18.11 -9.87 -4.33
N LEU A 340 18.67 -11.09 -4.31
CA LEU A 340 18.04 -12.29 -4.84
C LEU A 340 16.74 -12.60 -4.09
N TYR A 341 16.76 -12.59 -2.77
CA TYR A 341 15.59 -12.86 -1.94
C TYR A 341 14.49 -11.82 -2.13
N LEU A 342 14.84 -10.53 -2.14
CA LEU A 342 13.88 -9.46 -2.36
C LEU A 342 13.26 -9.54 -3.76
N ARG A 343 14.07 -9.93 -4.75
CA ARG A 343 13.61 -10.15 -6.11
C ARG A 343 12.71 -11.38 -6.22
N GLY A 344 13.04 -12.46 -5.52
CA GLY A 344 12.22 -13.67 -5.43
C GLY A 344 10.84 -13.38 -4.86
N VAL A 345 10.76 -12.70 -3.71
CA VAL A 345 9.49 -12.25 -3.12
C VAL A 345 8.70 -11.37 -4.09
N GLN A 346 9.37 -10.42 -4.76
CA GLN A 346 8.70 -9.59 -5.76
C GLN A 346 8.12 -10.41 -6.92
N ARG A 347 8.85 -11.41 -7.43
CA ARG A 347 8.36 -12.27 -8.52
C ARG A 347 7.17 -13.13 -8.10
N ILE A 348 7.22 -13.70 -6.89
CA ILE A 348 6.07 -14.40 -6.30
C ILE A 348 4.87 -13.44 -6.22
N LEU A 349 5.02 -12.26 -5.62
CA LEU A 349 3.93 -11.30 -5.48
C LEU A 349 3.34 -10.81 -6.82
N ASN A 350 4.14 -10.71 -7.88
CA ASN A 350 3.61 -10.35 -9.20
C ASN A 350 2.63 -11.41 -9.73
N VAL A 351 2.93 -12.71 -9.53
CA VAL A 351 2.02 -13.81 -9.88
C VAL A 351 0.75 -13.74 -9.03
N LEU A 352 0.89 -13.41 -7.75
CA LEU A 352 -0.21 -13.26 -6.79
C LEU A 352 -0.99 -11.94 -6.92
N LYS A 353 -0.62 -11.06 -7.87
CA LYS A 353 -1.18 -9.70 -8.00
C LYS A 353 -1.08 -8.84 -6.73
N GLY A 354 -0.03 -9.07 -5.93
CA GLY A 354 0.34 -8.28 -4.76
C GLY A 354 -0.30 -8.71 -3.43
N THR A 355 -1.18 -9.72 -3.43
CA THR A 355 -1.90 -10.17 -2.23
C THR A 355 -1.75 -11.67 -2.01
N VAL A 356 -1.44 -12.07 -0.78
CA VAL A 356 -1.48 -13.47 -0.39
C VAL A 356 -2.90 -13.80 0.07
N MET A 357 -3.59 -14.61 -0.74
CA MET A 357 -4.99 -14.99 -0.54
C MET A 357 -5.13 -16.13 0.50
N THR A 358 -6.36 -16.56 0.76
CA THR A 358 -6.72 -17.45 1.87
C THR A 358 -6.40 -18.93 1.63
N THR A 359 -6.14 -19.34 0.38
CA THR A 359 -6.04 -20.76 -0.02
C THR A 359 -4.69 -21.37 0.36
N GLU A 360 -4.72 -22.49 1.11
CA GLU A 360 -3.51 -23.19 1.59
C GLU A 360 -2.64 -23.73 0.45
N ASP A 361 -3.20 -24.55 -0.45
CA ASP A 361 -2.45 -25.17 -1.55
C ASP A 361 -1.68 -24.13 -2.38
N PHE A 362 -2.34 -23.00 -2.65
CA PHE A 362 -1.73 -21.92 -3.41
C PHE A 362 -0.63 -21.21 -2.62
N PHE A 363 -0.82 -21.01 -1.32
CA PHE A 363 0.20 -20.47 -0.44
C PHE A 363 1.43 -21.37 -0.36
N TYR A 364 1.27 -22.66 -0.03
CA TYR A 364 2.40 -23.58 0.11
C TYR A 364 3.08 -23.85 -1.24
N ARG A 365 2.35 -23.81 -2.35
CA ARG A 365 2.96 -23.84 -3.68
C ARG A 365 3.84 -22.62 -3.94
N ALA A 366 3.35 -21.42 -3.61
CA ALA A 366 4.03 -20.16 -3.88
C ALA A 366 5.22 -19.91 -2.93
N PHE A 367 5.03 -20.18 -1.63
CA PHE A 367 5.97 -19.83 -0.56
C PHE A 367 6.66 -21.05 0.08
N GLY A 368 6.26 -22.28 -0.23
CA GLY A 368 6.82 -23.50 0.34
C GLY A 368 6.10 -23.95 1.62
N GLU A 369 6.19 -25.25 1.91
CA GLU A 369 5.57 -25.93 3.06
C GLU A 369 6.17 -25.53 4.42
N ASN A 370 7.40 -24.99 4.40
CA ASN A 370 8.12 -24.53 5.59
C ASN A 370 9.15 -23.46 5.21
N GLU A 371 9.73 -22.82 6.22
CA GLU A 371 10.74 -21.76 6.08
C GLU A 371 11.95 -22.20 5.23
N LYS A 372 12.40 -23.45 5.34
CA LYS A 372 13.54 -23.96 4.56
C LYS A 372 13.19 -24.09 3.08
N GLU A 373 11.98 -24.58 2.77
CA GLU A 373 11.46 -24.60 1.40
C GLU A 373 11.23 -23.19 0.87
N PHE A 374 10.79 -22.24 1.70
CA PHE A 374 10.67 -20.84 1.29
C PHE A 374 12.02 -20.26 0.87
N ILE A 375 13.05 -20.41 1.71
CA ILE A 375 14.40 -19.95 1.39
C ILE A 375 14.87 -20.58 0.08
N LYS A 376 14.68 -21.88 -0.09
CA LYS A 376 15.00 -22.58 -1.34
C LYS A 376 14.25 -21.97 -2.53
N ILE A 377 12.95 -21.72 -2.43
CA ILE A 377 12.17 -21.06 -3.49
C ILE A 377 12.76 -19.67 -3.81
N LEU A 378 13.24 -18.91 -2.83
CA LEU A 378 13.86 -17.61 -3.07
C LEU A 378 15.19 -17.68 -3.83
N TYR A 379 15.87 -18.82 -3.85
CA TYR A 379 17.02 -19.01 -4.75
C TYR A 379 16.62 -19.19 -6.21
N MET A 380 15.37 -19.58 -6.49
CA MET A 380 14.97 -20.02 -7.83
C MET A 380 15.07 -18.88 -8.87
N PRO A 381 15.47 -19.18 -10.13
CA PRO A 381 15.48 -18.21 -11.22
C PRO A 381 14.13 -17.52 -11.43
N GLU A 382 14.15 -16.26 -11.86
CA GLU A 382 12.94 -15.45 -12.04
C GLU A 382 11.94 -16.10 -13.02
N GLN A 383 12.42 -16.70 -14.10
CA GLN A 383 11.57 -17.35 -15.10
C GLN A 383 10.82 -18.56 -14.52
N LEU A 384 11.51 -19.38 -13.71
CA LEU A 384 10.89 -20.51 -13.04
C LEU A 384 9.88 -20.01 -12.01
N LEU A 385 10.23 -19.03 -11.15
CA LEU A 385 9.31 -18.46 -10.18
C LEU A 385 8.00 -17.95 -10.80
N MET A 386 8.08 -17.32 -11.97
CA MET A 386 6.92 -16.75 -12.67
C MET A 386 6.09 -17.77 -13.45
N SER A 387 6.64 -18.95 -13.75
CA SER A 387 5.99 -20.00 -14.56
C SER A 387 5.57 -21.24 -13.75
N ARG A 388 5.77 -21.22 -12.42
CA ARG A 388 5.32 -22.28 -11.50
C ARG A 388 3.80 -22.52 -11.62
N GLY A 389 3.45 -23.65 -12.22
CA GLY A 389 2.07 -24.17 -12.28
C GLY A 389 1.64 -24.85 -10.98
N ILE A 390 0.45 -25.43 -10.94
CA ILE A 390 -0.05 -26.16 -9.74
C ILE A 390 0.91 -27.29 -9.35
N GLN A 391 1.41 -28.04 -10.33
CA GLN A 391 2.39 -29.11 -10.14
C GLN A 391 3.79 -28.68 -10.59
N GLN A 392 4.81 -29.41 -10.15
CA GLN A 392 6.20 -29.17 -10.53
C GLN A 392 6.47 -29.63 -11.97
N GLY A 393 6.95 -28.71 -12.80
CA GLY A 393 7.39 -29.02 -14.17
C GLY A 393 8.81 -29.62 -14.23
N PRO A 394 9.24 -30.12 -15.41
CA PRO A 394 10.56 -30.76 -15.56
C PRO A 394 11.74 -29.83 -15.20
N GLN A 395 11.70 -28.57 -15.62
CA GLN A 395 12.76 -27.60 -15.32
C GLN A 395 12.85 -27.27 -13.83
N GLU A 396 11.71 -27.17 -13.15
CA GLU A 396 11.67 -26.99 -11.70
C GLU A 396 12.29 -28.21 -10.99
N LYS A 397 11.91 -29.44 -11.38
CA LYS A 397 12.48 -30.68 -10.82
C LYS A 397 13.99 -30.81 -11.01
N ASP A 398 14.49 -30.48 -12.20
CA ASP A 398 15.93 -30.47 -12.49
C ASP A 398 16.67 -29.46 -11.60
N TRP A 399 16.15 -28.23 -11.51
CA TRP A 399 16.71 -27.19 -10.66
C TRP A 399 16.72 -27.60 -9.18
N TYR A 400 15.62 -28.18 -8.67
CA TYR A 400 15.55 -28.69 -7.29
C TYR A 400 16.59 -29.78 -7.02
N THR A 401 16.77 -30.71 -7.97
CA THR A 401 17.75 -31.79 -7.87
C THR A 401 19.17 -31.23 -7.76
N LYS A 402 19.53 -30.29 -8.65
CA LYS A 402 20.83 -29.60 -8.64
C LYS A 402 21.03 -28.76 -7.38
N PHE A 403 20.02 -28.05 -6.89
CA PHE A 403 20.12 -27.24 -5.69
C PHE A 403 20.31 -28.09 -4.43
N ASN A 404 19.57 -29.19 -4.32
CA ASN A 404 19.62 -30.08 -3.17
C ASN A 404 20.97 -30.81 -3.07
N SER A 405 21.66 -31.06 -4.19
CA SER A 405 23.00 -31.68 -4.18
C SER A 405 24.13 -30.73 -3.77
N LEU A 406 23.89 -29.41 -3.72
CA LEU A 406 24.88 -28.45 -3.25
C LEU A 406 25.10 -28.57 -1.74
N THR A 407 26.37 -28.52 -1.33
CA THR A 407 26.77 -28.29 0.08
C THR A 407 26.38 -26.88 0.52
N GLU A 408 26.32 -26.65 1.83
CA GLU A 408 26.04 -25.31 2.38
C GLU A 408 27.03 -24.25 1.88
N SER A 409 28.33 -24.59 1.85
CA SER A 409 29.36 -23.72 1.28
C SER A 409 29.09 -23.38 -0.19
N ASN A 410 28.66 -24.35 -1.01
CA ASN A 410 28.35 -24.10 -2.41
C ASN A 410 27.07 -23.27 -2.59
N ARG A 411 26.07 -23.41 -1.70
CA ARG A 411 24.87 -22.56 -1.70
C ARG A 411 25.20 -21.11 -1.34
N ASN A 412 26.07 -20.90 -0.35
CA ASN A 412 26.54 -19.56 0.02
C ASN A 412 27.34 -18.91 -1.13
N ALA A 413 28.21 -19.68 -1.79
CA ALA A 413 28.94 -19.20 -2.96
C ALA A 413 28.01 -18.87 -4.13
N LEU A 414 27.00 -19.72 -4.41
CA LEU A 414 25.96 -19.46 -5.40
C LEU A 414 25.21 -18.15 -5.10
N LEU A 415 24.81 -17.96 -3.83
CA LEU A 415 24.11 -16.74 -3.41
C LEU A 415 24.96 -15.47 -3.66
N SER A 416 26.25 -15.52 -3.32
CA SER A 416 27.20 -14.41 -3.56
C SER A 416 27.25 -14.06 -5.04
N ILE A 417 27.45 -15.07 -5.90
CA ILE A 417 27.53 -14.89 -7.36
C ILE A 417 26.25 -14.24 -7.89
N LEU A 418 25.07 -14.73 -7.49
CA LEU A 418 23.79 -14.21 -7.95
C LEU A 418 23.54 -12.78 -7.47
N CYS A 419 23.96 -12.42 -6.25
CA CYS A 419 23.80 -11.08 -5.71
C CYS A 419 24.77 -10.06 -6.34
N GLU A 420 25.98 -10.48 -6.69
CA GLU A 420 26.99 -9.64 -7.34
C GLU A 420 26.70 -9.41 -8.83
N ASN A 421 26.06 -10.38 -9.49
CA ASN A 421 25.85 -10.39 -10.95
C ASN A 421 24.38 -10.20 -11.33
N LYS A 422 23.83 -9.02 -11.03
CA LYS A 422 22.40 -8.69 -11.20
C LYS A 422 21.90 -8.59 -12.65
N ASN A 423 22.81 -8.59 -13.64
CA ASN A 423 22.46 -8.57 -15.06
C ASN A 423 23.03 -9.79 -15.79
N ILE A 424 22.37 -10.19 -16.89
CA ILE A 424 22.70 -11.40 -17.64
C ILE A 424 24.16 -11.39 -18.11
N LYS A 425 24.67 -10.26 -18.61
CA LYS A 425 26.05 -10.15 -19.09
C LYS A 425 27.07 -10.44 -17.99
N SER A 426 26.91 -9.82 -16.82
CA SER A 426 27.78 -10.09 -15.67
C SER A 426 27.68 -11.54 -15.21
N LEU A 427 26.48 -12.12 -15.26
CA LEU A 427 26.25 -13.50 -14.83
C LEU A 427 26.89 -14.51 -15.79
N CYS A 428 26.79 -14.30 -17.10
CA CYS A 428 27.48 -15.14 -18.09
C CYS A 428 29.00 -15.14 -17.85
N ASN A 429 29.60 -13.97 -17.63
CA ASN A 429 31.03 -13.87 -17.31
C ASN A 429 31.37 -14.64 -16.03
N ALA A 430 30.54 -14.53 -14.98
CA ALA A 430 30.75 -15.26 -13.73
C ALA A 430 30.66 -16.79 -13.93
N ILE A 431 29.78 -17.27 -14.82
CA ILE A 431 29.64 -18.68 -15.18
C ILE A 431 30.87 -19.21 -15.91
N GLU A 432 31.43 -18.43 -16.84
CA GLU A 432 32.61 -18.82 -17.62
C GLU A 432 33.85 -19.02 -16.74
N VAL A 433 34.07 -18.12 -15.78
CA VAL A 433 35.25 -18.14 -14.91
C VAL A 433 35.10 -19.07 -13.69
N ASN A 434 33.89 -19.55 -13.38
CA ASN A 434 33.66 -20.41 -12.22
C ASN A 434 34.12 -21.85 -12.47
N ARG A 435 35.08 -22.32 -11.65
CA ARG A 435 35.67 -23.67 -11.75
C ARG A 435 34.87 -24.74 -11.01
N ASN A 436 33.91 -24.37 -10.16
CA ASN A 436 33.09 -25.32 -9.42
C ASN A 436 31.95 -25.84 -10.31
N ILE A 437 32.09 -27.07 -10.78
CA ILE A 437 31.16 -27.73 -11.72
C ILE A 437 29.72 -27.75 -11.17
N SER A 438 29.55 -28.00 -9.86
CA SER A 438 28.22 -28.06 -9.24
C SER A 438 27.51 -26.69 -9.26
N ILE A 439 28.24 -25.61 -8.98
CA ILE A 439 27.70 -24.24 -9.03
C ILE A 439 27.46 -23.82 -10.50
N LYS A 440 28.37 -24.16 -11.40
CA LYS A 440 28.21 -23.86 -12.83
C LYS A 440 26.95 -24.50 -13.41
N SER A 441 26.72 -25.78 -13.12
CA SER A 441 25.56 -26.54 -13.62
C SER A 441 24.21 -25.97 -13.18
N ILE A 442 24.12 -25.40 -11.96
CA ILE A 442 22.89 -24.76 -11.52
C ILE A 442 22.74 -23.33 -12.06
N LEU A 443 23.86 -22.60 -12.23
CA LEU A 443 23.84 -21.23 -12.76
C LEU A 443 23.29 -21.16 -14.20
N GLU A 444 23.41 -22.23 -14.97
CA GLU A 444 22.82 -22.36 -16.32
C GLU A 444 21.30 -22.09 -16.33
N HIS A 445 20.58 -22.35 -15.23
CA HIS A 445 19.14 -22.05 -15.14
C HIS A 445 18.81 -20.55 -15.01
N TYR A 446 19.80 -19.71 -14.72
CA TYR A 446 19.60 -18.27 -14.48
C TYR A 446 19.90 -17.42 -15.71
N VAL A 447 20.45 -18.03 -16.76
CA VAL A 447 20.69 -17.38 -18.05
C VAL A 447 19.60 -17.85 -19.02
N PRO A 448 18.97 -16.96 -19.80
CA PRO A 448 18.07 -17.40 -20.86
C PRO A 448 18.81 -18.31 -21.83
N ASN A 449 18.28 -19.50 -22.11
CA ASN A 449 18.83 -20.37 -23.13
C ASN A 449 18.88 -19.60 -24.47
N HIS A 450 20.05 -19.49 -25.09
CA HIS A 450 20.19 -19.11 -26.51
C HIS A 450 19.61 -20.19 -27.46
N HIS A 451 18.90 -21.18 -26.93
CA HIS A 451 18.39 -22.35 -27.64
C HIS A 451 16.92 -22.61 -27.30
N SER A 452 16.04 -21.71 -27.74
CA SER A 452 14.61 -22.02 -27.93
C SER A 452 13.89 -20.96 -28.77
N ASP A 453 14.54 -20.52 -29.85
CA ASP A 453 13.90 -19.86 -31.00
C ASP A 453 14.67 -20.30 -32.26
N LYS A 454 14.40 -21.53 -32.69
CA LYS A 454 14.67 -22.01 -34.05
C LYS A 454 13.54 -22.92 -34.47
#